data_AF-A0A6S7JWR9-F1
#
_entry.id   AF-A0A6S7JWR9-F1
#
_cell.length_a   1.000
_cell.length_b   1.000
_cell.length_c   1.000
_cell.angle_alpha   90.00
_cell.angle_beta   90.00
_cell.angle_gamma   90.00
#
_symmetry.space_group_name_H-M   'P 1'
#
loop_
_entity.id
_entity.type
_entity.pdbx_description
1 polymer ?
#
loop_
_entity_poly.entity_id
_entity_poly.type
_entity_poly.pdbx_seq_one_letter_code
_entity_poly.pdbx_strand_id
1 'polypeptide(L)'
;RWRELGLEAEKRSLTLTKLCTTRWSSRIDAVRAVRDRYPHIMRVLTRLSLTSTNKAEREDAKQLKNKIDKLEFVIFIVMWERVLRAINSASKELQSQKIDLSVASRLLNCALCIVGTRDLKKFLELSSFNCDSPGLEFICNV
;
A
#
# COMPACT_ATOMS: atom_id res chain seq x y z
N ARG A 1 -10.21 -6.04 -32.87
CA ARG A 1 -9.71 -7.21 -32.10
C ARG A 1 -9.14 -6.88 -30.70
N TRP A 2 -8.51 -5.73 -30.44
CA TRP A 2 -8.14 -5.31 -29.06
C TRP A 2 -9.04 -4.20 -28.46
N ARG A 3 -10.13 -3.84 -29.13
CA ARG A 3 -10.98 -2.70 -28.75
C ARG A 3 -12.10 -3.03 -27.75
N GLU A 4 -12.32 -4.30 -27.44
CA GLU A 4 -13.45 -4.77 -26.61
C GLU A 4 -13.07 -5.09 -25.15
N LEU A 5 -11.77 -5.12 -24.79
CA LEU A 5 -11.33 -5.41 -23.41
C LEU A 5 -11.32 -4.19 -22.47
N GLY A 6 -11.80 -3.03 -22.95
CA GLY A 6 -11.79 -1.78 -22.19
C GLY A 6 -13.03 -1.51 -21.35
N LEU A 7 -14.11 -2.27 -21.55
CA LEU A 7 -15.43 -1.95 -20.96
C LEU A 7 -15.84 -2.83 -19.77
N GLU A 8 -15.04 -3.84 -19.38
CA GLU A 8 -15.28 -4.62 -18.15
C GLU A 8 -14.11 -4.55 -17.16
N ALA A 9 -13.54 -3.36 -16.97
CA ALA A 9 -12.66 -3.10 -15.83
C ALA A 9 -13.45 -2.65 -14.58
N GLU A 10 -14.77 -2.80 -14.59
CA GLU A 10 -15.61 -2.50 -13.45
C GLU A 10 -15.53 -3.66 -12.47
N LYS A 11 -14.90 -3.40 -11.32
CA LYS A 11 -14.75 -4.32 -10.18
C LYS A 11 -13.73 -5.46 -10.36
N ARG A 12 -12.50 -5.13 -10.77
CA ARG A 12 -11.36 -5.98 -10.38
C ARG A 12 -11.24 -5.94 -8.86
N SER A 13 -11.72 -6.99 -8.20
CA SER A 13 -11.36 -7.29 -6.82
C SER A 13 -9.84 -7.22 -6.72
N LEU A 14 -9.31 -6.23 -6.01
CA LEU A 14 -7.87 -6.04 -5.85
C LEU A 14 -7.30 -7.31 -5.23
N THR A 15 -6.60 -8.12 -6.01
CA THR A 15 -5.99 -9.38 -5.56
C THR A 15 -4.51 -9.17 -5.35
N LEU A 16 -3.89 -9.88 -4.40
CA LEU A 16 -2.44 -9.88 -4.25
C LEU A 16 -1.82 -10.53 -5.49
N THR A 17 -1.44 -9.71 -6.46
CA THR A 17 -0.81 -10.16 -7.71
C THR A 17 0.70 -10.00 -7.63
N LYS A 18 1.42 -10.87 -8.35
CA LYS A 18 2.86 -10.72 -8.54
C LYS A 18 3.16 -9.33 -9.12
N LEU A 19 4.19 -8.70 -8.57
CA LEU A 19 4.59 -7.34 -8.93
C LEU A 19 5.18 -7.32 -10.35
N CYS A 20 4.63 -6.47 -11.23
CA CYS A 20 5.29 -6.19 -12.51
C CYS A 20 6.35 -5.10 -12.28
N THR A 21 7.62 -5.39 -12.61
CA THR A 21 8.73 -4.45 -12.41
C THR A 21 8.70 -3.27 -13.38
N THR A 22 8.10 -3.45 -14.57
CA THR A 22 8.15 -2.52 -15.70
C THR A 22 7.02 -1.48 -15.74
N ARG A 23 6.03 -1.53 -14.83
CA ARG A 23 4.91 -0.57 -14.81
C ARG A 23 4.63 -0.04 -13.41
N TRP A 24 4.75 1.28 -13.25
CA TRP A 24 4.40 2.00 -12.01
C TRP A 24 2.96 1.75 -11.54
N SER A 25 2.02 1.60 -12.47
CA SER A 25 0.62 1.26 -12.15
C SER A 25 0.49 -0.06 -11.39
N SER A 26 1.28 -1.09 -11.73
CA SER A 26 1.26 -2.37 -11.02
C SER A 26 1.77 -2.25 -9.57
N ARG A 27 2.72 -1.34 -9.32
CA ARG A 27 3.20 -1.08 -7.94
C ARG A 27 2.10 -0.48 -7.08
N ILE A 28 1.30 0.43 -7.64
CA ILE A 28 0.15 1.05 -6.95
C ILE A 28 -0.92 0.01 -6.65
N ASP A 29 -1.26 -0.82 -7.64
CA ASP A 29 -2.28 -1.84 -7.46
C ASP A 29 -1.87 -2.86 -6.38
N ALA A 30 -0.58 -3.21 -6.30
CA ALA A 30 -0.06 -4.06 -5.24
C ALA A 30 -0.14 -3.41 -3.86
N VAL A 31 0.27 -2.15 -3.73
CA VAL A 31 0.19 -1.40 -2.45
C VAL A 31 -1.28 -1.27 -2.00
N ARG A 32 -2.19 -0.97 -2.92
CA ARG A 32 -3.64 -0.94 -2.66
C ARG A 32 -4.18 -2.28 -2.23
N ALA A 33 -3.80 -3.36 -2.93
CA ALA A 33 -4.24 -4.71 -2.57
C ALA A 33 -3.78 -5.10 -1.15
N VAL A 34 -2.56 -4.72 -0.76
CA VAL A 34 -2.06 -4.96 0.60
C VAL A 34 -2.82 -4.15 1.63
N ARG A 35 -3.05 -2.85 1.38
CA ARG A 35 -3.82 -1.98 2.28
C ARG A 35 -5.25 -2.49 2.46
N ASP A 36 -5.95 -2.77 1.36
CA ASP A 36 -7.37 -3.12 1.39
C ASP A 36 -7.61 -4.52 1.96
N ARG A 37 -6.65 -5.44 1.79
CA ARG A 37 -6.71 -6.80 2.35
C ARG A 37 -5.92 -6.97 3.64
N TYR A 38 -5.45 -5.90 4.27
CA TYR A 38 -4.61 -5.99 5.46
C TYR A 38 -5.20 -6.89 6.57
N PRO A 39 -6.49 -6.77 6.94
CA PRO A 39 -7.09 -7.64 7.97
C PRO A 39 -7.16 -9.11 7.54
N HIS A 40 -7.28 -9.37 6.23
CA HIS A 40 -7.30 -10.72 5.71
C HIS A 40 -5.90 -11.34 5.70
N ILE A 41 -4.87 -10.56 5.32
CA ILE A 41 -3.46 -10.96 5.38
C ILE A 41 -3.09 -11.35 6.82
N MET A 42 -3.52 -10.57 7.82
CA MET A 42 -3.29 -10.88 9.24
C MET A 42 -3.92 -12.18 9.68
N ARG A 43 -5.17 -12.41 9.28
CA ARG A 43 -5.85 -13.68 9.57
C ARG A 43 -5.14 -14.87 8.94
N VAL A 44 -4.72 -14.75 7.68
CA VAL A 44 -4.03 -15.83 6.96
C VAL A 44 -2.67 -16.13 7.58
N LEU A 45 -1.86 -15.13 7.88
CA LEU A 45 -0.54 -15.34 8.48
C LEU A 45 -0.63 -15.92 9.89
N THR A 46 -1.62 -15.48 10.68
CA THR A 46 -1.89 -16.06 12.01
C THR A 46 -2.34 -17.51 11.91
N ARG A 47 -3.17 -17.85 10.91
CA ARG A 47 -3.55 -19.24 10.67
C ARG A 47 -2.34 -20.08 10.27
N LEU A 48 -1.54 -19.62 9.31
CA LEU A 48 -0.35 -20.34 8.84
C LEU A 48 0.69 -20.54 9.95
N SER A 49 0.87 -19.56 10.84
CA SER A 49 1.78 -19.69 11.98
C SER A 49 1.30 -20.69 13.06
N LEU A 50 0.03 -21.10 13.03
CA LEU A 50 -0.55 -22.06 13.99
C LEU A 50 -0.80 -23.43 13.37
N THR A 51 -1.17 -23.49 12.10
CA THR A 51 -1.69 -24.73 11.46
C THR A 51 -0.75 -25.34 10.43
N SER A 52 0.38 -24.70 10.07
CA SER A 52 1.31 -25.31 9.10
C SER A 52 2.08 -26.47 9.72
N THR A 53 2.08 -27.60 9.00
CA THR A 53 2.87 -28.80 9.32
C THR A 53 4.36 -28.57 9.08
N ASN A 54 4.72 -27.66 8.17
CA ASN A 54 6.09 -27.34 7.83
C ASN A 54 6.64 -26.28 8.80
N LYS A 55 7.67 -26.65 9.57
CA LYS A 55 8.31 -25.75 10.53
C LYS A 55 8.83 -24.46 9.88
N ALA A 56 9.39 -24.54 8.67
CA ALA A 56 9.94 -23.37 7.98
C ALA A 56 8.82 -22.37 7.61
N GLU A 57 7.75 -22.86 6.98
CA GLU A 57 6.59 -22.03 6.64
C GLU A 57 5.95 -21.37 7.86
N ARG A 58 5.88 -22.10 8.97
CA ARG A 58 5.32 -21.59 10.23
C ARG A 58 6.15 -20.43 10.77
N GLU A 59 7.47 -20.59 10.80
CA GLU A 59 8.38 -19.52 11.27
C GLU A 59 8.38 -18.34 10.29
N ASP A 60 8.34 -18.58 8.99
CA ASP A 60 8.25 -17.52 7.98
C ASP A 60 6.96 -16.72 8.12
N ALA A 61 5.81 -17.40 8.30
CA ALA A 61 4.53 -16.75 8.52
C ALA A 61 4.53 -15.91 9.80
N LYS A 62 5.13 -16.43 10.88
CA LYS A 62 5.26 -15.71 12.16
C LYS A 62 6.15 -14.49 12.04
N GLN A 63 7.32 -14.62 11.42
CA GLN A 63 8.24 -13.51 11.17
C GLN A 63 7.61 -12.45 10.28
N LEU A 64 6.94 -12.86 9.21
CA LEU A 64 6.27 -11.94 8.29
C LEU A 64 5.13 -11.21 8.98
N LYS A 65 4.29 -11.91 9.77
CA LYS A 65 3.27 -11.28 10.61
C LYS A 65 3.91 -10.21 11.50
N ASN A 66 4.94 -10.56 12.26
CA ASN A 66 5.60 -9.63 13.17
C ASN A 66 6.18 -8.39 12.47
N LYS A 67 6.61 -8.52 11.21
CA LYS A 67 7.10 -7.37 10.42
C LYS A 67 5.97 -6.43 10.02
N ILE A 68 4.82 -6.96 9.62
CA ILE A 68 3.71 -6.15 9.07
C ILE A 68 2.66 -5.74 10.11
N ASP A 69 2.73 -6.32 11.32
CA ASP A 69 1.97 -5.92 12.52
C ASP A 69 2.55 -4.63 13.16
N LYS A 70 3.75 -4.20 12.74
CA LYS A 70 4.35 -2.96 13.22
C LYS A 70 3.60 -1.74 12.70
N LEU A 71 3.37 -0.77 13.59
CA LEU A 71 2.78 0.52 13.23
C LEU A 71 3.55 1.22 12.10
N GLU A 72 4.89 1.13 12.11
CA GLU A 72 5.76 1.63 11.06
C GLU A 72 5.36 1.12 9.66
N PHE A 73 5.04 -0.17 9.54
CA PHE A 73 4.64 -0.77 8.27
C PHE A 73 3.29 -0.27 7.78
N VAL A 74 2.35 -0.07 8.71
CA VAL A 74 1.02 0.43 8.40
C VAL A 74 1.08 1.90 7.95
N ILE A 75 1.85 2.73 8.66
CA ILE A 75 2.10 4.11 8.25
C ILE A 75 2.75 4.13 6.87
N PHE A 76 3.75 3.26 6.66
CA PHE A 76 4.43 3.12 5.39
C PHE A 76 3.45 2.79 4.26
N ILE A 77 2.61 1.76 4.39
CA ILE A 77 1.70 1.37 3.30
C ILE A 77 0.70 2.48 2.94
N VAL A 78 0.18 3.20 3.95
CA VAL A 78 -0.76 4.31 3.75
C VAL A 78 -0.07 5.50 3.08
N MET A 79 1.12 5.87 3.55
CA MET A 79 1.90 6.97 3.00
C MET A 79 2.32 6.68 1.55
N TRP A 80 2.82 5.47 1.28
CA TRP A 80 3.23 5.07 -0.07
C TRP A 80 2.08 5.01 -1.05
N GLU A 81 0.88 4.60 -0.63
CA GLU A 81 -0.29 4.64 -1.50
C GLU A 81 -0.57 6.07 -1.98
N ARG A 82 -0.49 7.06 -1.08
CA ARG A 82 -0.73 8.48 -1.40
C ARG A 82 0.34 9.03 -2.33
N VAL A 83 1.62 8.76 -2.05
CA VAL A 83 2.75 9.21 -2.88
C VAL A 83 2.66 8.60 -4.28
N LEU A 84 2.49 7.28 -4.37
CA LEU A 84 2.44 6.59 -5.65
C LEU A 84 1.20 7.00 -6.46
N ARG A 85 0.06 7.24 -5.79
CA ARG A 85 -1.14 7.78 -6.43
C ARG A 85 -0.86 9.13 -7.08
N ALA A 86 -0.23 10.06 -6.37
CA ALA A 86 0.10 11.38 -6.91
C ALA A 86 1.05 11.30 -8.12
N ILE A 87 2.10 10.47 -8.03
CA ILE A 87 3.06 10.24 -9.13
C ILE A 87 2.35 9.65 -10.36
N ASN A 88 1.45 8.69 -10.17
CA ASN A 88 0.73 8.07 -11.27
C ASN A 88 -0.33 8.99 -11.88
N SER A 89 -0.98 9.83 -11.07
CA SER A 89 -1.83 10.89 -11.61
C SER A 89 -1.01 11.85 -12.47
N ALA A 90 0.15 12.34 -11.98
CA ALA A 90 1.03 13.20 -12.77
C ALA A 90 1.51 12.52 -14.06
N SER A 91 1.88 11.24 -14.00
CA SER A 91 2.24 10.46 -15.19
C SER A 91 1.11 10.37 -16.21
N LYS A 92 -0.13 10.19 -15.77
CA LYS A 92 -1.30 10.15 -16.66
C LYS A 92 -1.58 11.50 -17.30
N GLU A 93 -1.47 12.59 -16.56
CA GLU A 93 -1.62 13.95 -17.09
C GLU A 93 -0.57 14.23 -18.18
N LEU A 94 0.69 13.88 -17.93
CA LEU A 94 1.79 14.05 -18.90
C LEU A 94 1.67 13.16 -20.13
N GLN A 95 1.00 12.01 -20.03
CA GLN A 95 0.77 11.08 -21.13
C GLN A 95 -0.55 11.36 -21.87
N SER A 96 -1.34 12.34 -21.41
CA SER A 96 -2.61 12.69 -22.04
C SER A 96 -2.38 13.46 -23.35
N GLN A 97 -3.33 13.38 -24.29
CA GLN A 97 -3.26 14.16 -25.54
C GLN A 97 -3.38 15.68 -25.30
N LYS A 98 -3.90 16.08 -24.15
CA LYS A 98 -4.03 17.48 -23.72
C LYS A 98 -3.09 17.71 -22.53
N ILE A 99 -1.80 17.76 -22.81
CA ILE A 99 -0.77 17.90 -21.78
C ILE A 99 -0.98 19.22 -21.03
N ASP A 100 -1.29 19.14 -19.74
CA ASP A 100 -1.26 20.27 -18.82
C ASP A 100 -0.08 20.13 -17.85
N LEU A 101 1.03 20.78 -18.19
CA LEU A 101 2.25 20.77 -17.40
C LEU A 101 2.06 21.43 -16.03
N SER A 102 1.16 22.40 -15.91
CA SER A 102 0.86 23.08 -14.64
C SER A 102 0.21 22.10 -13.65
N VAL A 103 -0.78 21.34 -14.13
CA VAL A 103 -1.45 20.30 -13.32
C VAL A 103 -0.48 19.19 -12.93
N ALA A 104 0.33 18.70 -13.85
CA ALA A 104 1.33 17.68 -13.55
C ALA A 104 2.38 18.16 -12.52
N SER A 105 2.87 19.39 -12.66
CA SER A 105 3.80 20.01 -11.71
C SER A 105 3.18 20.16 -10.32
N ARG A 106 1.90 20.57 -10.23
CA ARG A 106 1.17 20.65 -8.96
C ARG A 106 1.05 19.28 -8.28
N LEU A 107 0.72 18.22 -9.03
CA LEU A 107 0.60 16.86 -8.50
C LEU A 107 1.93 16.33 -7.95
N LEU A 108 3.04 16.60 -8.64
CA LEU A 108 4.37 16.24 -8.18
C LEU A 108 4.80 17.02 -6.93
N ASN A 109 4.50 18.32 -6.88
CA ASN A 109 4.72 19.13 -5.68
C ASN A 109 3.89 18.62 -4.50
N CYS A 110 2.64 18.22 -4.71
CA CYS A 110 1.84 17.57 -3.67
C CYS A 110 2.48 16.26 -3.17
N ALA A 111 3.00 15.42 -4.08
CA ALA A 111 3.73 14.21 -3.70
C ALA A 111 4.97 14.54 -2.86
N LEU A 112 5.72 15.57 -3.26
CA LEU A 112 6.90 16.03 -2.53
C LEU A 112 6.53 16.58 -1.14
N CYS A 113 5.42 17.31 -1.01
CA CYS A 113 4.90 17.74 0.29
C CYS A 113 4.55 16.56 1.18
N ILE A 114 3.94 15.49 0.65
CA ILE A 114 3.62 14.28 1.44
C ILE A 114 4.90 13.59 1.95
N VAL A 115 5.96 13.54 1.13
CA VAL A 115 7.25 12.99 1.55
C VAL A 115 7.96 13.94 2.53
N GLY A 116 7.83 15.24 2.32
CA GLY A 116 8.47 16.30 3.11
C GLY A 116 7.72 16.69 4.39
N THR A 117 6.49 16.20 4.60
CA THR A 117 5.76 16.50 5.83
C THR A 117 6.51 15.95 7.04
N ARG A 118 6.73 16.86 8.01
CA ARG A 118 7.11 16.59 9.41
C ARG A 118 6.24 15.53 10.09
N ASP A 119 5.12 15.12 9.49
CA ASP A 119 4.25 14.04 9.94
C ASP A 119 5.00 12.73 10.15
N LEU A 120 5.85 12.27 9.21
CA LEU A 120 6.60 11.02 9.44
C LEU A 120 7.51 11.12 10.67
N LYS A 121 8.09 12.30 10.92
CA LYS A 121 8.94 12.54 12.10
C LYS A 121 8.12 12.54 13.39
N LYS A 122 6.98 13.23 13.42
CA LYS A 122 6.04 13.24 14.56
C LYS A 122 5.41 11.87 14.82
N PHE A 123 5.04 11.12 13.78
CA PHE A 123 4.47 9.79 13.89
C PHE A 123 5.50 8.74 14.33
N LEU A 124 6.75 8.83 13.86
CA LEU A 124 7.85 8.00 14.35
C LEU A 124 8.20 8.34 15.81
N GLU A 125 8.21 9.63 16.18
CA GLU A 125 8.37 10.06 17.57
C GLU A 125 7.25 9.51 18.48
N LEU A 126 5.99 9.54 18.05
CA LEU A 126 4.87 8.92 18.76
C LEU A 126 4.98 7.39 18.84
N SER A 127 5.56 6.72 17.83
CA SER A 127 5.80 5.27 17.86
C SER A 127 6.91 4.83 18.80
N SER A 128 7.82 5.76 19.18
CA SER A 128 8.83 5.50 20.22
C SER A 128 8.26 5.53 21.65
N PHE A 129 7.00 5.93 21.81
CA PHE A 129 6.34 6.14 23.11
C PHE A 129 5.34 5.05 23.55
N ASN A 130 5.11 4.00 22.78
CA ASN A 130 4.24 2.90 23.25
C ASN A 130 4.84 1.52 22.95
N CYS A 131 5.45 0.93 23.97
CA CYS A 131 5.42 -0.51 24.18
C CYS A 131 4.04 -0.92 24.71
N ASP A 132 3.70 -2.19 24.46
CA ASP A 132 2.58 -2.96 25.00
C ASP A 132 1.24 -2.90 24.24
N SER A 133 1.05 -3.93 23.41
CA SER A 133 -0.21 -4.36 22.79
C SER A 133 -1.33 -4.51 23.85
N PRO A 134 -2.60 -4.23 23.53
CA PRO A 134 -3.36 -5.07 22.61
C PRO A 134 -4.24 -4.32 21.60
N GLY A 135 -4.46 -4.95 20.44
CA GLY A 135 -5.72 -4.83 19.71
C GLY A 135 -5.85 -3.65 18.73
N LEU A 136 -5.61 -3.95 17.45
CA LEU A 136 -6.00 -3.16 16.28
C LEU A 136 -7.51 -2.85 16.25
N GLU A 137 -7.96 -1.81 16.94
CA GLU A 137 -9.29 -1.20 16.71
C GLU A 137 -9.24 0.12 15.90
N PHE A 138 -8.06 0.61 15.52
CA PHE A 138 -7.93 1.95 14.95
C PHE A 138 -7.89 2.08 13.42
N ILE A 139 -8.18 1.02 12.65
CA ILE A 139 -8.17 1.11 11.18
C ILE A 139 -9.51 0.69 10.61
N CYS A 140 -10.55 1.46 10.91
CA CYS A 140 -11.82 1.42 10.17
C CYS A 140 -12.43 2.81 9.88
N ASN A 141 -11.80 3.94 10.22
CA ASN A 141 -12.39 5.27 9.94
C ASN A 141 -11.35 6.35 9.60
N VAL A 142 -10.60 6.15 8.50
CA VAL A 142 -9.99 7.26 7.73
C VAL A 142 -10.10 6.96 6.24
#